data_AF-A0A1I0MB69-F1
#
_entry.id   AF-A0A1I0MB69-F1
#
_cell.length_a   1.000
_cell.length_b   1.000
_cell.length_c   1.000
_cell.angle_alpha   90.00
_cell.angle_beta   90.00
_cell.angle_gamma   90.00
#
_symmetry.space_group_name_H-M   'P 1'
#
loop_
_entity.id
_entity.type
_entity.pdbx_description
1 polymer ?
#
loop_
_entity_poly.entity_id
_entity_poly.type
_entity_poly.pdbx_seq_one_letter_code
_entity_poly.pdbx_strand_id
1 'polypeptide(L)'
;MYQQRRAVRSQYYNSDIQFHVNKVSMEWYIENKSMDKHSIAATKTFGTGREDAYFIFEDTLNFKTVTIKDRVDDGDGKYHYVVNKNETMLAREKQNQMKEAFEECIFKNPD
;
A
#
# COMPACT_ATOMS: atom_id res chain seq x y z
N MET A 1 -47.23 12.13 13.14
CA MET A 1 -46.70 10.89 12.53
C MET A 1 -45.69 11.28 11.46
N TYR A 2 -44.43 11.48 11.85
CA TYR A 2 -43.35 11.84 10.91
C TYR A 2 -42.84 10.57 10.24
N GLN A 3 -43.02 10.45 8.93
CA GLN A 3 -42.39 9.37 8.16
C GLN A 3 -40.91 9.73 7.94
N GLN A 4 -40.05 9.04 8.69
CA GLN A 4 -38.61 9.14 8.52
C GLN A 4 -38.23 8.41 7.22
N ARG A 5 -37.86 9.18 6.19
CA ARG A 5 -37.27 8.63 4.96
C ARG A 5 -36.02 7.84 5.34
N ARG A 6 -36.12 6.51 5.29
CA ARG A 6 -34.94 5.64 5.29
C ARG A 6 -34.15 5.97 4.03
N ALA A 7 -33.01 6.62 4.19
CA ALA A 7 -32.01 6.63 3.13
C ALA A 7 -31.67 5.18 2.83
N VAL A 8 -32.06 4.70 1.65
CA VAL A 8 -31.55 3.46 1.09
C VAL A 8 -30.08 3.73 0.85
N ARG A 9 -29.23 3.39 1.83
CA ARG A 9 -27.80 3.27 1.60
C ARG A 9 -27.66 2.17 0.56
N SER A 10 -27.44 2.55 -0.68
CA SER A 10 -27.00 1.59 -1.69
C SER A 10 -25.74 0.91 -1.13
N GLN A 11 -25.82 -0.39 -0.87
CA GLN A 11 -24.68 -1.23 -0.52
C GLN A 11 -23.83 -1.44 -1.78
N TYR A 12 -23.23 -0.38 -2.32
CA TYR A 12 -22.07 -0.54 -3.17
C TYR A 12 -20.89 -0.79 -2.23
N TYR A 13 -20.45 -2.04 -2.12
CA TYR A 13 -19.10 -2.30 -1.63
C TYR A 13 -18.18 -1.52 -2.56
N ASN A 14 -17.49 -0.53 -2.02
CA ASN A 14 -16.54 0.22 -2.82
C ASN A 14 -15.37 -0.72 -3.11
N SER A 15 -15.30 -1.23 -4.34
CA SER A 15 -14.26 -2.14 -4.81
C SER A 15 -13.07 -1.41 -5.41
N ASP A 16 -13.07 -0.07 -5.39
CA ASP A 16 -11.99 0.70 -5.97
C ASP A 16 -10.83 0.80 -4.99
N ILE A 17 -9.62 0.97 -5.51
CA ILE A 17 -8.44 1.28 -4.72
C ILE A 17 -8.57 2.72 -4.23
N GLN A 18 -8.48 2.91 -2.91
CA GLN A 18 -8.77 4.20 -2.29
C GLN A 18 -7.64 4.67 -1.42
N PHE A 19 -7.52 5.98 -1.31
CA PHE A 19 -6.49 6.63 -0.52
C PHE A 19 -7.11 7.41 0.65
N HIS A 20 -6.59 7.17 1.84
CA HIS A 20 -7.08 7.76 3.07
C HIS A 20 -5.94 8.39 3.87
N VAL A 21 -6.24 9.50 4.53
CA VAL A 21 -5.41 10.04 5.60
C VAL A 21 -6.12 9.85 6.93
N ASN A 22 -5.43 9.25 7.89
CA ASN A 22 -5.87 9.25 9.28
C ASN A 22 -5.66 10.66 9.85
N LYS A 23 -6.74 11.38 10.15
CA LYS A 23 -6.65 12.77 10.63
C LYS A 23 -6.06 12.93 12.03
N VAL A 24 -5.89 11.85 12.78
CA VAL A 24 -5.31 11.87 14.13
C VAL A 24 -3.82 11.57 14.06
N SER A 25 -3.42 10.47 13.42
CA SER A 25 -2.00 10.10 13.29
C SER A 25 -1.29 10.79 12.11
N MET A 26 -2.04 11.40 11.20
CA MET A 26 -1.57 11.93 9.91
C MET A 26 -0.89 10.87 9.03
N GLU A 27 -1.22 9.60 9.24
CA GLU A 27 -0.73 8.50 8.40
C GLU A 27 -1.64 8.28 7.20
N TRP A 28 -1.03 7.97 6.07
CA TRP A 28 -1.69 7.56 4.85
C TRP A 28 -1.93 6.05 4.82
N TYR A 29 -3.07 5.64 4.27
CA TYR A 29 -3.43 4.24 4.07
C TYR A 29 -4.14 4.04 2.73
N ILE A 30 -3.88 2.90 2.09
CA ILE A 30 -4.50 2.50 0.82
C ILE A 30 -5.41 1.29 1.05
N GLU A 31 -6.68 1.42 0.70
CA GLU A 31 -7.68 0.35 0.81
C GLU A 31 -7.79 -0.45 -0.50
N ASN A 32 -8.31 -1.69 -0.38
CA ASN A 32 -8.62 -2.57 -1.51
C ASN A 32 -7.44 -2.90 -2.45
N LYS A 33 -6.20 -2.87 -1.95
CA LYS A 33 -4.97 -3.19 -2.73
C LYS A 33 -5.07 -4.50 -3.52
N SER A 34 -5.76 -5.50 -2.95
CA SER A 34 -5.93 -6.83 -3.56
C SER A 34 -6.74 -6.84 -4.86
N MET A 35 -7.44 -5.75 -5.19
CA MET A 35 -8.14 -5.59 -6.47
C MET A 35 -7.16 -5.58 -7.65
N ASP A 36 -5.94 -5.11 -7.43
CA ASP A 36 -4.88 -5.07 -8.45
C ASP A 36 -3.90 -6.26 -8.37
N LYS A 37 -4.28 -7.35 -7.68
CA LYS A 37 -3.39 -8.53 -7.51
C LYS A 37 -2.95 -9.22 -8.82
N HIS A 38 -3.60 -8.91 -9.94
CA HIS A 38 -3.23 -9.43 -11.27
C HIS A 38 -2.49 -8.40 -12.12
N SER A 39 -2.37 -7.16 -11.64
CA SER A 39 -1.66 -6.08 -12.31
C SER A 39 -0.16 -6.38 -12.29
N ILE A 40 0.45 -6.47 -13.47
CA ILE A 40 1.91 -6.62 -13.61
C ILE A 40 2.61 -5.38 -13.05
N ALA A 41 2.01 -4.20 -13.22
CA ALA A 41 2.54 -2.96 -12.66
C ALA A 41 2.61 -3.03 -11.13
N ALA A 42 1.51 -3.42 -10.48
CA ALA A 42 1.44 -3.49 -9.02
C ALA A 42 2.27 -4.63 -8.42
N THR A 43 2.32 -5.78 -9.09
CA THR A 43 2.94 -7.00 -8.52
C THR A 43 4.40 -7.24 -8.96
N LYS A 44 4.88 -6.55 -9.99
CA LYS A 44 6.24 -6.80 -10.53
C LYS A 44 7.01 -5.53 -10.86
N THR A 45 6.40 -4.61 -11.61
CA THR A 45 7.13 -3.41 -12.07
C THR A 45 7.46 -2.51 -10.89
N PHE A 46 6.48 -2.22 -10.05
CA PHE A 46 6.60 -1.34 -8.89
C PHE A 46 6.43 -2.06 -7.55
N GLY A 47 6.05 -3.34 -7.58
CA GLY A 47 5.99 -4.23 -6.42
C GLY A 47 7.15 -5.23 -6.37
N THR A 48 6.97 -6.24 -5.54
CA THR A 48 7.91 -7.35 -5.32
C THR A 48 7.18 -8.70 -5.35
N GLY A 49 7.90 -9.80 -5.15
CA GLY A 49 7.28 -11.12 -5.08
C GLY A 49 6.42 -11.33 -3.82
N ARG A 50 6.58 -10.48 -2.80
CA ARG A 50 5.86 -10.58 -1.52
C ARG A 50 4.84 -9.49 -1.29
N GLU A 51 5.18 -8.25 -1.65
CA GLU A 51 4.33 -7.08 -1.41
C GLU A 51 4.11 -6.30 -2.70
N ASP A 52 2.90 -5.76 -2.86
CA ASP A 52 2.52 -4.97 -4.02
C ASP A 52 3.07 -3.52 -3.96
N ALA A 53 2.93 -2.81 -5.07
CA ALA A 53 3.37 -1.42 -5.18
C ALA A 53 2.66 -0.49 -4.19
N TYR A 54 1.43 -0.79 -3.78
CA TYR A 54 0.67 0.05 -2.87
C TYR A 54 1.19 -0.06 -1.44
N PHE A 55 1.64 -1.25 -1.02
CA PHE A 55 2.35 -1.42 0.26
C PHE A 55 3.60 -0.53 0.30
N ILE A 56 4.43 -0.59 -0.75
CA ILE A 56 5.67 0.19 -0.84
C ILE A 56 5.36 1.69 -0.87
N PHE A 57 4.33 2.10 -1.62
CA PHE A 57 3.92 3.49 -1.74
C PHE A 57 3.37 4.04 -0.41
N GLU A 58 2.60 3.25 0.33
CA GLU A 58 2.08 3.62 1.65
C GLU A 58 3.22 3.87 2.66
N ASP A 59 4.23 3.00 2.72
CA ASP A 59 5.42 3.24 3.53
C ASP A 59 6.16 4.53 3.10
N THR A 60 6.25 4.75 1.80
CA THR A 60 6.91 5.94 1.23
C THR A 60 6.21 7.24 1.65
N LEU A 61 4.88 7.28 1.56
CA LEU A 61 4.06 8.43 1.96
C LEU A 61 4.13 8.72 3.46
N ASN A 62 4.38 7.68 4.27
CA ASN A 62 4.52 7.78 5.71
C ASN A 62 5.96 7.98 6.17
N PHE A 63 6.89 8.32 5.26
CA PHE A 63 8.31 8.50 5.54
C PHE A 63 8.98 7.28 6.20
N LYS A 64 8.46 6.08 5.94
CA LYS A 64 8.99 4.81 6.44
C LYS A 64 9.94 4.19 5.42
N THR A 65 11.01 3.59 5.92
CA THR A 65 11.86 2.73 5.08
C THR A 65 11.19 1.36 4.94
N VAL A 66 10.86 0.98 3.71
CA VAL A 66 10.15 -0.26 3.46
C VAL A 66 10.95 -1.48 3.94
N THR A 67 10.25 -2.41 4.61
CA THR A 67 10.82 -3.65 5.14
C THR A 67 9.81 -4.78 4.99
N ILE A 68 10.16 -5.79 4.20
CA ILE A 68 9.32 -6.96 3.96
C ILE A 68 9.68 -8.06 4.93
N LYS A 69 8.66 -8.69 5.52
CA LYS A 69 8.83 -9.82 6.45
C LYS A 69 8.07 -11.03 5.94
N ASP A 70 8.70 -12.19 5.99
CA ASP A 70 8.04 -13.46 5.73
C ASP A 70 7.57 -14.07 7.05
N ARG A 71 6.39 -14.68 7.02
CA ARG A 71 5.90 -15.53 8.12
C ARG A 71 6.69 -16.83 8.15
N VAL A 72 7.22 -17.18 9.31
CA VAL A 72 7.88 -18.46 9.59
C VAL A 72 6.99 -19.24 10.55
N ASP A 73 6.67 -20.48 10.18
CA ASP A 73 5.91 -21.41 11.03
C ASP A 73 6.86 -22.04 12.06
N ASP A 74 6.52 -21.91 13.34
CA ASP A 74 7.31 -22.44 14.46
C ASP A 74 6.78 -23.81 14.95
N GLY A 75 5.72 -24.32 14.33
CA GLY A 75 4.98 -25.48 14.79
C GLY A 75 3.90 -25.15 15.83
N ASP A 76 3.02 -26.11 16.10
CA ASP A 76 1.93 -26.00 17.09
C ASP A 76 1.01 -24.77 16.88
N GLY A 77 0.85 -24.33 15.64
CA GLY A 77 0.05 -23.14 15.29
C GLY A 77 0.70 -21.80 15.64
N LYS A 78 1.95 -21.81 16.13
CA LYS A 78 2.74 -20.61 16.40
C LYS A 78 3.48 -20.16 15.15
N TYR A 79 3.71 -18.86 15.05
CA TYR A 79 4.49 -18.27 13.98
C TYR A 79 5.14 -16.97 14.44
N HIS A 80 6.23 -16.62 13.77
CA HIS A 80 6.86 -15.31 13.87
C HIS A 80 7.15 -14.73 12.48
N TYR A 81 7.59 -13.48 12.45
CA TYR A 81 7.94 -12.78 11.22
C TYR A 81 9.44 -12.47 11.20
N VAL A 82 10.11 -12.87 10.13
CA VAL A 82 11.53 -12.59 9.90
C VAL A 82 11.68 -11.67 8.70
N VAL A 83 12.60 -10.72 8.76
CA VAL A 83 12.91 -9.85 7.62
C VAL A 83 13.37 -10.68 6.43
N ASN A 84 12.65 -10.58 5.32
CA ASN A 84 13.09 -11.12 4.05
C ASN A 84 14.06 -10.11 3.43
N LYS A 85 15.36 -10.39 3.55
CA LYS A 85 16.42 -9.47 3.09
C LYS A 85 16.37 -9.21 1.59
N ASN A 86 16.08 -10.23 0.79
CA ASN A 86 16.04 -10.12 -0.68
C ASN A 86 14.86 -9.25 -1.12
N GLU A 87 13.67 -9.54 -0.62
CA GLU A 87 12.46 -8.78 -0.95
C GLU A 87 12.53 -7.36 -0.38
N THR A 88 13.11 -7.17 0.81
CA THR A 88 13.36 -5.84 1.38
C THR A 88 14.30 -5.01 0.51
N MET A 89 15.38 -5.61 -0.01
CA MET A 89 16.29 -4.92 -0.92
C MET A 89 15.57 -4.49 -2.21
N LEU A 90 14.78 -5.40 -2.81
CA LEU A 90 14.00 -5.10 -4.00
C LEU A 90 12.96 -4.00 -3.72
N ALA A 91 12.24 -4.07 -2.60
CA ALA A 91 11.24 -3.08 -2.23
C ALA A 91 11.87 -1.69 -2.01
N ARG A 92 13.06 -1.62 -1.41
CA ARG A 92 13.79 -0.35 -1.23
C ARG A 92 14.23 0.25 -2.54
N GLU A 93 14.67 -0.58 -3.48
CA GLU A 93 14.95 -0.13 -4.84
C GLU A 93 13.71 0.48 -5.50
N LYS A 94 12.53 -0.16 -5.38
CA LYS A 94 11.26 0.41 -5.87
C LYS A 94 10.87 1.70 -5.16
N GLN A 95 11.03 1.77 -3.85
CA GLN A 95 10.78 2.98 -3.07
C GLN A 95 11.68 4.14 -3.51
N ASN A 96 12.95 3.88 -3.80
CA ASN A 96 13.88 4.90 -4.29
C ASN A 96 13.45 5.40 -5.68
N GLN A 97 13.11 4.49 -6.59
CA GLN A 97 12.59 4.86 -7.93
C GLN A 97 11.33 5.74 -7.84
N MET A 98 10.42 5.45 -6.89
CA MET A 98 9.24 6.29 -6.64
C MET A 98 9.62 7.70 -6.15
N LYS A 99 10.60 7.80 -5.25
CA LYS A 99 11.09 9.09 -4.72
C LYS A 99 11.77 9.91 -5.81
N GLU A 100 12.66 9.30 -6.60
CA GLU A 100 13.33 9.94 -7.73
C GLU A 100 12.32 10.47 -8.74
N ALA A 101 11.34 9.65 -9.15
CA ALA A 101 10.29 10.08 -10.08
C ALA A 101 9.43 11.23 -9.51
N PHE A 102 9.20 11.26 -8.19
CA PHE A 102 8.47 12.34 -7.53
C PHE A 102 9.30 13.63 -7.48
N GLU A 103 10.58 13.55 -7.14
CA GLU A 103 11.51 14.68 -7.17
C GLU A 103 11.59 15.26 -8.58
N GLU A 104 11.83 14.41 -9.59
CA GLU A 104 11.80 14.82 -10.99
C GLU A 104 10.48 15.50 -11.34
N CYS A 105 9.33 14.93 -10.94
CA CYS A 105 8.02 15.51 -11.20
C CYS A 105 7.86 16.92 -10.62
N ILE A 106 8.34 17.17 -9.40
CA ILE A 106 8.30 18.50 -8.77
C ILE A 106 9.13 19.49 -9.58
N PHE A 107 10.30 19.08 -10.07
CA PHE A 107 11.23 19.97 -10.76
C PHE A 107 11.05 20.02 -12.28
N LYS A 108 10.16 19.20 -12.86
CA LYS A 108 10.00 19.07 -14.31
C LYS A 108 9.39 20.30 -14.98
N ASN A 109 8.67 21.15 -14.25
CA ASN A 109 8.16 22.43 -14.75
C ASN A 109 8.19 23.50 -13.64
N PRO A 110 9.32 24.21 -13.48
CA PRO A 110 9.46 25.28 -12.48
C PRO A 110 8.90 26.64 -12.92
N ASP A 111 7.89 26.66 -13.81
CA ASP A 111 7.24 27.89 -14.31
C ASP A 111 6.15 28.39 -13.35
#